data_AF-A0AA38WVY8-F1
#
_entry.id   AF-A0AA38WVY8-F1
#
_cell.length_a   1.000
_cell.length_b   1.000
_cell.length_c   1.000
_cell.angle_alpha   90.00
_cell.angle_beta   90.00
_cell.angle_gamma   90.00
#
_symmetry.space_group_name_H-M   'P 1'
#
loop_
_entity.id
_entity.type
_entity.pdbx_description
1 polymer ?
#
loop_
_entity_poly.entity_id
_entity_poly.type
_entity_poly.pdbx_seq_one_letter_code
_entity_poly.pdbx_strand_id
1 'polypeptide(L)'
;MEIPGTFQNHPFYVAWWYKNDQGEDVAVCVVEKRRGLTKRLSLVDQKVKKRVLVDGPYGQNLKLHRFNSILLFATGTGVAGLISIIAEIFKNPDRAPVDLRQVALFWEVDHIRHIAWISDFSEELLRKDVNK
;
A
#
# COMPACT_ATOMS: atom_id res chain seq x y z
N MET A 1 -11.51 2.31 37.17
CA MET A 1 -10.15 2.87 37.21
C MET A 1 -9.66 2.97 35.77
N GLU A 2 -9.89 4.12 35.14
CA GLU A 2 -9.45 4.39 33.77
C GLU A 2 -7.98 4.78 33.79
N ILE A 3 -7.12 4.05 33.08
CA ILE A 3 -5.71 4.41 32.93
C ILE A 3 -5.63 5.43 31.79
N PRO A 4 -5.18 6.67 32.04
CA PRO A 4 -5.06 7.69 31.02
C PRO A 4 -3.83 7.41 30.14
N GLY A 5 -4.01 7.52 28.81
CA GLY A 5 -2.90 7.72 27.88
C GLY A 5 -2.22 6.48 27.32
N THR A 6 -2.96 5.55 26.72
CA THR A 6 -2.34 4.51 25.87
C THR A 6 -2.01 5.05 24.49
N PHE A 7 -0.72 5.28 24.22
CA PHE A 7 -0.21 5.23 22.85
C PHE A 7 -0.56 3.86 22.26
N GLN A 8 -1.43 3.82 21.26
CA GLN A 8 -1.82 2.59 20.57
C GLN A 8 -1.09 2.53 19.23
N ASN A 9 -0.19 1.57 19.10
CA ASN A 9 0.47 1.24 17.85
C ASN A 9 -0.40 0.28 17.05
N HIS A 10 -0.64 0.58 15.78
CA HIS A 10 -1.39 -0.27 14.88
C HIS A 10 -0.57 -0.52 13.60
N PRO A 11 -0.32 -1.79 13.25
CA PRO A 11 0.40 -2.11 12.03
C PRO A 11 -0.49 -1.84 10.81
N PHE A 12 0.09 -1.20 9.80
CA PHE A 12 -0.54 -0.98 8.51
C PHE A 12 0.42 -1.34 7.38
N TYR A 13 -0.11 -1.86 6.28
CA TYR A 13 0.67 -2.05 5.07
C TYR A 13 0.82 -0.71 4.34
N VAL A 14 2.06 -0.38 3.98
CA VAL A 14 2.36 0.70 3.05
C VAL A 14 2.00 0.19 1.67
N ALA A 15 0.92 0.68 1.08
CA ALA A 15 0.44 0.21 -0.21
C ALA A 15 1.36 0.66 -1.37
N TRP A 16 1.75 1.92 -1.39
CA TRP A 16 2.77 2.45 -2.30
C TRP A 16 3.42 3.71 -1.73
N TRP A 17 4.42 4.24 -2.42
CA TRP A 17 5.15 5.45 -2.03
C TRP A 17 5.55 6.25 -3.26
N TYR A 18 5.59 7.57 -3.19
CA TYR A 18 5.96 8.44 -4.32
C TYR A 18 6.60 9.75 -3.82
N LYS A 19 7.18 10.53 -4.73
CA LYS A 19 7.60 11.91 -4.46
C LYS A 19 6.51 12.86 -4.92
N ASN A 20 6.04 13.74 -4.04
CA ASN A 20 5.07 14.77 -4.42
C ASN A 20 5.73 15.90 -5.24
N ASP A 21 4.94 16.87 -5.71
CA ASP A 21 5.42 18.01 -6.50
C ASP A 21 6.45 18.89 -5.75
N GLN A 22 6.53 18.75 -4.43
CA GLN A 22 7.46 19.44 -3.55
C GLN A 22 8.73 18.63 -3.29
N GLY A 23 8.85 17.43 -3.86
CA GLY A 23 9.98 16.51 -3.70
C GLY A 23 9.97 15.67 -2.41
N GLU A 24 8.92 15.79 -1.61
CA GLU A 24 8.76 15.07 -0.33
C GLU A 24 8.38 13.62 -0.57
N ASP A 25 8.94 12.71 0.24
CA ASP A 25 8.59 11.29 0.22
C ASP A 25 7.23 11.07 0.90
N VAL A 26 6.27 10.56 0.14
CA VAL A 26 4.91 10.25 0.59
C VAL A 26 4.72 8.75 0.59
N ALA A 27 4.34 8.18 1.72
CA ALA A 27 3.91 6.79 1.84
C ALA A 27 2.39 6.73 2.01
N VAL A 28 1.72 5.91 1.20
CA VAL A 28 0.26 5.73 1.26
C VAL A 28 -0.06 4.43 1.96
N CYS A 29 -0.92 4.49 2.98
CA CYS A 29 -1.41 3.33 3.71
C CYS A 29 -2.92 3.22 3.52
N VAL A 30 -3.39 2.03 3.14
CA VAL A 30 -4.83 1.76 3.02
C VAL A 30 -5.32 1.17 4.31
N VAL A 31 -6.22 1.90 4.98
CA VAL A 31 -6.71 1.55 6.31
C VAL A 31 -8.21 1.30 6.25
N GLU A 32 -8.61 0.08 6.62
CA GLU A 32 -10.02 -0.22 6.77
C GLU A 32 -10.58 0.37 8.06
N LYS A 33 -11.79 0.91 7.98
CA LYS A 33 -12.52 1.36 9.16
C LYS A 33 -12.96 0.16 10.01
N ARG A 34 -12.15 -0.16 11.01
CA ARG A 34 -12.50 -1.07 12.12
C ARG A 34 -12.92 -0.28 13.38
N ARG A 35 -12.90 -0.91 14.55
CA ARG A 35 -13.17 -0.27 15.85
C ARG A 35 -11.94 0.47 16.38
N GLY A 36 -12.10 1.34 17.37
CA GLY A 36 -10.97 2.04 18.02
C GLY A 36 -10.33 3.10 17.13
N LEU A 37 -8.99 3.06 16.99
CA LEU A 37 -8.21 4.08 16.27
C LEU A 37 -8.72 4.32 14.84
N THR A 38 -8.92 3.27 14.05
CA THR A 38 -9.33 3.40 12.64
C THR A 38 -10.71 4.05 12.48
N LYS A 39 -11.62 3.82 13.44
CA LYS A 39 -12.91 4.54 13.47
C LYS A 39 -12.68 6.02 13.71
N ARG A 40 -11.82 6.38 14.66
CA ARG A 40 -11.48 7.77 14.98
C ARG A 40 -10.81 8.46 13.79
N LEU A 41 -9.88 7.78 13.11
CA LEU A 41 -9.23 8.26 11.88
C LEU A 41 -10.26 8.52 10.77
N SER A 42 -11.24 7.63 10.59
CA SER A 42 -12.30 7.80 9.57
C SER A 42 -13.24 8.99 9.82
N LEU A 43 -13.20 9.58 11.02
CA LEU A 43 -14.02 10.73 11.41
C LEU A 43 -13.24 12.05 11.33
N VAL A 44 -11.93 11.99 11.09
CA VAL A 44 -11.09 13.18 10.92
C VAL A 44 -11.35 13.76 9.53
N ASP A 45 -11.53 15.08 9.45
CA ASP A 45 -11.62 15.80 8.19
C ASP A 45 -10.34 15.59 7.37
N GLN A 46 -10.49 15.26 6.09
CA GLN A 46 -9.40 15.00 5.15
C GLN A 46 -8.44 16.19 5.01
N LYS A 47 -8.89 17.42 5.30
CA LYS A 47 -8.05 18.64 5.25
C LYS A 47 -7.14 18.78 6.46
N VAL A 48 -7.37 18.02 7.54
CA VAL A 48 -6.62 18.15 8.78
C VAL A 48 -5.39 17.26 8.75
N LYS A 49 -4.21 17.89 8.67
CA LYS A 49 -2.93 17.19 8.87
C LYS A 49 -2.75 16.85 10.35
N LYS A 50 -2.37 15.60 10.63
CA LYS A 50 -2.02 15.13 11.98
C LYS A 50 -0.57 14.68 12.00
N ARG A 51 0.14 14.99 13.08
CA ARG A 51 1.47 14.42 13.33
C ARG A 51 1.28 12.99 13.79
N VAL A 52 2.01 12.07 13.15
CA VAL A 52 2.03 10.65 13.50
C VAL A 52 3.48 10.26 13.74
N LEU A 53 3.69 9.31 14.65
CA LEU A 53 4.97 8.63 14.79
C LEU A 53 4.90 7.39 13.90
N VAL A 54 5.90 7.21 13.04
CA VAL A 54 6.02 6.03 12.19
C VAL A 54 7.18 5.20 12.72
N ASP A 55 6.92 3.91 12.88
CA ASP A 55 7.90 2.93 13.32
C ASP A 55 7.90 1.77 12.33
N GLY A 56 9.08 1.36 11.86
CA GLY A 56 9.26 0.43 10.75
C GLY A 56 10.32 0.88 9.73
N PRO A 57 10.39 0.22 8.56
CA PRO A 57 9.48 -0.80 8.06
C PRO A 57 9.67 -2.19 8.71
N TYR A 58 8.57 -2.94 8.82
CA TYR A 58 8.55 -4.30 9.40
C TYR A 58 8.43 -5.42 8.34
N GLY A 59 8.22 -5.06 7.08
CA GLY A 59 8.10 -6.01 5.98
C GLY A 59 9.43 -6.68 5.64
N GLN A 60 9.35 -7.86 5.02
CA GLN A 60 10.51 -8.53 4.44
C GLN A 60 10.55 -8.33 2.93
N ASN A 61 11.75 -8.17 2.39
CA ASN A 61 11.95 -8.14 0.95
C ASN A 61 11.73 -9.54 0.37
N LEU A 62 10.75 -9.68 -0.51
CA LEU A 62 10.53 -10.93 -1.24
C LEU A 62 11.62 -11.10 -2.31
N LYS A 63 12.25 -12.28 -2.32
CA LYS A 63 13.21 -12.66 -3.37
C LYS A 63 12.47 -13.08 -4.63
N LEU A 64 11.85 -12.12 -5.31
CA LEU A 64 11.03 -12.35 -6.49
C LEU A 64 11.83 -12.83 -7.70
N HIS A 65 13.13 -12.53 -7.75
CA HIS A 65 14.03 -12.85 -8.88
C HIS A 65 14.06 -14.32 -9.33
N ARG A 66 13.55 -15.24 -8.51
CA ARG A 66 13.50 -16.68 -8.82
C ARG A 66 12.23 -17.12 -9.54
N PHE A 67 11.25 -16.22 -9.68
CA PHE A 67 9.93 -16.52 -10.23
C PHE A 67 9.67 -15.76 -11.51
N ASN A 68 9.25 -16.47 -12.54
CA ASN A 68 8.89 -15.94 -13.85
C ASN A 68 7.38 -15.64 -13.96
N SER A 69 6.56 -16.18 -13.05
CA SER A 69 5.13 -15.86 -12.96
C SER A 69 4.74 -15.65 -11.50
N ILE A 70 3.97 -14.60 -11.22
CA ILE A 70 3.54 -14.23 -9.87
C ILE A 70 2.01 -14.15 -9.85
N LEU A 71 1.38 -14.97 -9.00
CA LEU A 71 -0.04 -14.91 -8.73
C LEU A 71 -0.26 -14.37 -7.31
N LEU A 72 -1.09 -13.33 -7.22
CA LEU A 72 -1.38 -12.59 -6.00
C LEU A 72 -2.86 -12.72 -5.70
N PHE A 73 -3.20 -13.15 -4.48
CA PHE A 73 -4.58 -13.30 -4.02
C PHE A 73 -4.81 -12.43 -2.80
N ALA A 74 -5.80 -11.54 -2.86
CA ALA A 74 -6.18 -10.68 -1.75
C ALA A 74 -7.69 -10.65 -1.55
N THR A 75 -8.08 -10.35 -0.31
CA THR A 75 -9.45 -10.03 0.08
C THR A 75 -9.46 -8.69 0.82
N GLY A 76 -10.43 -7.81 0.52
CA GLY A 76 -10.58 -6.53 1.22
C GLY A 76 -9.32 -5.68 1.19
N THR A 77 -8.94 -5.04 2.31
CA THR A 77 -7.72 -4.20 2.37
C THR A 77 -6.41 -4.99 2.41
N GLY A 78 -6.45 -6.33 2.43
CA GLY A 78 -5.25 -7.16 2.34
C GLY A 78 -4.47 -6.97 1.05
N VAL A 79 -5.11 -6.43 0.01
CA VAL A 79 -4.47 -6.06 -1.26
C VAL A 79 -3.37 -5.02 -1.10
N ALA A 80 -3.40 -4.20 -0.05
CA ALA A 80 -2.42 -3.13 0.17
C ALA A 80 -0.99 -3.67 0.16
N GLY A 81 -0.70 -4.76 0.87
CA GLY A 81 0.63 -5.36 0.87
C GLY A 81 1.03 -5.95 -0.49
N LEU A 82 0.06 -6.45 -1.27
CA LEU A 82 0.31 -7.00 -2.60
C LEU A 82 0.60 -5.90 -3.62
N ILE A 83 -0.05 -4.74 -3.47
CA ILE A 83 0.26 -3.55 -4.26
C ILE A 83 1.68 -3.07 -3.99
N SER A 84 2.16 -3.14 -2.75
CA SER A 84 3.57 -2.81 -2.44
C SER A 84 4.55 -3.71 -3.17
N ILE A 85 4.23 -5.01 -3.26
CA ILE A 85 5.02 -6.01 -3.99
C ILE A 85 5.05 -5.64 -5.48
N ILE A 86 3.89 -5.34 -6.06
CA ILE A 86 3.78 -4.90 -7.46
C ILE A 86 4.58 -3.62 -7.68
N ALA A 87 4.42 -2.61 -6.81
CA ALA A 87 5.14 -1.35 -6.88
C ALA A 87 6.67 -1.55 -6.83
N GLU A 88 7.17 -2.46 -5.99
CA GLU A 88 8.60 -2.77 -5.91
C GLU A 88 9.14 -3.34 -7.23
N ILE A 89 8.39 -4.26 -7.87
CA ILE A 89 8.74 -4.81 -9.19
C ILE A 89 8.89 -3.69 -10.23
N PHE A 90 7.96 -2.73 -10.25
CA PHE A 90 7.97 -1.64 -11.22
C PHE A 90 8.99 -0.53 -10.92
N LYS A 91 9.21 -0.22 -9.64
CA LYS A 91 10.10 0.89 -9.23
C LYS A 91 11.56 0.47 -9.16
N ASN A 92 11.84 -0.81 -8.91
CA ASN A 92 13.18 -1.35 -8.79
C ASN A 92 13.36 -2.54 -9.76
N PRO A 93 13.52 -2.28 -11.08
CA PRO A 93 13.68 -3.34 -12.08
C PRO A 93 14.85 -4.30 -11.78
N ASP A 94 15.92 -3.81 -11.16
CA ASP A 94 17.07 -4.63 -10.73
C ASP A 94 16.70 -5.67 -9.65
N ARG A 95 15.58 -5.46 -8.95
CA ARG A 95 15.01 -6.39 -7.96
C ARG A 95 13.86 -7.22 -8.53
N ALA A 96 13.34 -6.84 -9.69
CA ALA A 96 12.35 -7.61 -10.40
C ALA A 96 12.96 -8.90 -10.96
N PRO A 97 12.13 -9.92 -11.25
CA PRO A 97 12.62 -11.10 -11.96
C PRO A 97 13.07 -10.75 -13.37
N VAL A 98 14.26 -11.25 -13.74
CA VAL A 98 14.87 -11.05 -15.06
C VAL A 98 13.94 -11.51 -16.19
N ASP A 99 13.25 -12.63 -15.98
CA ASP A 99 12.30 -13.23 -16.93
C ASP A 99 10.85 -13.17 -16.42
N LEU A 100 10.43 -12.04 -15.84
CA LEU A 100 9.04 -11.86 -15.41
C LEU A 100 8.10 -11.87 -16.61
N ARG A 101 7.31 -12.93 -16.76
CA ARG A 101 6.33 -13.12 -17.85
C ARG A 101 4.95 -12.57 -17.50
N GLN A 102 4.53 -12.75 -16.25
CA GLN A 102 3.18 -12.38 -15.84
C GLN A 102 3.09 -12.09 -14.34
N VAL A 103 2.37 -11.02 -14.00
CA VAL A 103 1.85 -10.75 -12.66
C VAL A 103 0.34 -10.70 -12.75
N ALA A 104 -0.35 -11.58 -12.03
CA ALA A 104 -1.80 -11.62 -11.97
C ALA A 104 -2.27 -11.36 -10.53
N LEU A 105 -3.12 -10.35 -10.35
CA LEU A 105 -3.74 -10.02 -9.08
C LEU A 105 -5.22 -10.39 -9.12
N PHE A 106 -5.61 -11.34 -8.27
CA PHE A 106 -6.99 -11.70 -8.00
C PHE A 106 -7.40 -11.05 -6.68
N TRP A 107 -8.37 -10.15 -6.75
CA TRP A 107 -8.79 -9.38 -5.59
C TRP A 107 -10.30 -9.45 -5.39
N GLU A 108 -10.70 -9.99 -4.24
CA GLU A 108 -12.09 -10.03 -3.80
C GLU A 108 -12.41 -8.80 -2.94
N VAL A 109 -13.48 -8.08 -3.29
CA VAL A 109 -13.86 -6.82 -2.64
C VAL A 109 -15.33 -6.84 -2.27
N ASP A 110 -15.63 -6.64 -0.99
CA ASP A 110 -17.02 -6.58 -0.51
C ASP A 110 -17.75 -5.32 -0.98
N HIS A 111 -17.02 -4.22 -1.21
CA HIS A 111 -17.59 -2.92 -1.55
C HIS A 111 -16.79 -2.17 -2.63
N ILE A 112 -17.48 -1.72 -3.69
CA ILE A 112 -16.90 -1.02 -4.85
C ILE A 112 -16.11 0.25 -4.49
N ARG A 113 -16.40 0.87 -3.33
CA ARG A 113 -15.72 2.08 -2.82
C ARG A 113 -14.22 1.87 -2.54
N HIS A 114 -13.79 0.62 -2.41
CA HIS A 114 -12.37 0.29 -2.28
C HIS A 114 -11.66 0.29 -3.64
N ILE A 115 -12.33 0.41 -4.78
CA ILE A 115 -11.67 0.35 -6.09
C ILE A 115 -11.11 1.72 -6.52
N ALA A 116 -11.74 2.82 -6.10
CA ALA A 116 -11.38 4.17 -6.57
C ALA A 116 -9.92 4.57 -6.27
N TRP A 117 -9.37 4.19 -5.12
CA TRP A 117 -7.98 4.51 -4.78
C TRP A 117 -6.95 3.68 -5.56
N ILE A 118 -7.34 2.54 -6.13
CA ILE A 118 -6.48 1.75 -7.03
C ILE A 118 -6.35 2.44 -8.38
N SER A 119 -7.33 3.23 -8.81
CA SER A 119 -7.21 4.00 -10.05
C SER A 119 -6.00 4.94 -10.00
N ASP A 120 -5.79 5.65 -8.88
CA ASP A 120 -4.62 6.51 -8.69
C ASP A 120 -3.30 5.74 -8.77
N PHE A 121 -3.25 4.54 -8.16
CA PHE A 121 -2.10 3.64 -8.28
C PHE A 121 -1.89 3.15 -9.72
N SER A 122 -2.97 2.80 -10.41
CA SER A 122 -2.92 2.29 -11.79
C SER A 122 -2.42 3.35 -12.77
N GLU A 123 -2.79 4.63 -12.60
CA GLU A 123 -2.27 5.72 -13.43
C GLU A 123 -0.77 5.93 -13.22
N GLU A 124 -0.28 5.82 -11.99
CA GLU A 124 1.16 5.90 -11.70
C GLU A 124 1.92 4.73 -12.36
N LEU A 125 1.36 3.52 -12.31
CA LEU A 125 1.94 2.36 -12.99
C LEU A 125 1.95 2.53 -14.52
N LEU A 126 0.82 2.95 -15.11
CA LEU A 126 0.69 3.14 -16.55
C LEU A 126 1.70 4.17 -17.09
N ARG A 127 1.91 5.27 -16.35
CA ARG A 127 2.93 6.27 -16.73
C ARG A 127 4.34 5.71 -16.87
N LYS A 128 4.67 4.66 -16.12
CA LYS A 128 5.99 4.01 -16.18
C LYS A 128 6.08 2.94 -17.26
N ASP A 129 4.97 2.30 -17.60
CA ASP A 129 4.92 1.25 -18.64
C ASP A 129 5.08 1.81 -20.06
N VAL A 130 4.63 3.06 -20.31
CA VAL A 130 4.79 3.74 -21.61
C VAL A 130 6.26 4.10 -21.94
N ASN A 131 7.17 4.03 -20.96
CA ASN A 131 8.59 4.36 -21.13
C ASN A 131 9.50 3.12 -21.27
N LYS A 132 8.94 1.96 -21.64
CA LYS A 132 9.71 0.77 -22.01
C LYS A 132 9.72 0.52 -23.51
#